data_AF-A0A0K8QA79-F1
#
_entry.id   AF-A0A0K8QA79-F1
#
_cell.length_a   1.000
_cell.length_b   1.000
_cell.length_c   1.000
_cell.angle_alpha   90.00
_cell.angle_beta   90.00
_cell.angle_gamma   90.00
#
_symmetry.space_group_name_H-M   'P 1'
#
loop_
_entity.id
_entity.type
_entity.pdbx_description
1 polymer ?
#
loop_
_entity_poly.entity_id
_entity_poly.type
_entity_poly.pdbx_seq_one_letter_code
_entity_poly.pdbx_strand_id
1 'polypeptide(L)'
;MTHPLRKLVREKQLHTQGTADRENVKKKIELWDVLRILVPLLVAAYLFQQAMLDGLDLRVYWAGARELATGGDLYAPGLPGTPYGGMAFTYPPFAAAIMAPMAFLPADVALAIQTVSNLVIAGVLGAGITRYLMVKGAVRVPPRAAQWWLTSAFVAGLMLLLGPWRNSLALGQINPLLMLLIAADLLGSTRRRPNGLLPRGILSGIAAGIKLTPLVFLLYFVVRKDFRGAARMAASFAATVGLMVLMAPDLSLRYWLTALRDTSRVGTLSRFENISLRGFIARLHVDESLGNVLWIGASLAVIALGAVIVYRLRSAPDQWEAVSATALVMLLISPVSWSHHWVWVALVVPVIIGRAVPAGSEAGCSDAFRWLRFLRSWPGVLAVLTVAAFSLQPPEAAKLSGSPEPYAAISAFSELVAESGMFAAVLLLVWFAVSRSGSLRSNPRALPEPDPTVL
;
A
#
# COMPACT_ATOMS: atom_id res chain seq x y z
N MET A 1 35.50 0.95 -73.15
CA MET A 1 35.51 1.97 -72.08
C MET A 1 34.09 2.19 -71.55
N THR A 2 33.60 1.38 -70.60
CA THR A 2 32.24 1.56 -70.00
C THR A 2 32.16 1.03 -68.56
N HIS A 3 33.28 1.00 -67.85
CA HIS A 3 33.37 0.41 -66.50
C HIS A 3 33.20 1.37 -65.30
N PRO A 4 33.49 2.69 -65.37
CA PRO A 4 33.38 3.57 -64.20
C PRO A 4 31.93 4.01 -63.88
N LEU A 5 31.09 4.21 -64.90
CA LEU A 5 29.73 4.75 -64.73
C LEU A 5 28.76 3.77 -64.04
N ARG A 6 28.90 2.45 -64.28
CA ARG A 6 28.06 1.44 -63.63
C ARG A 6 28.33 1.30 -62.13
N LYS A 7 29.56 1.60 -61.68
CA LYS A 7 29.91 1.52 -60.26
C LYS A 7 29.32 2.69 -59.48
N LEU A 8 29.39 3.90 -60.04
CA LEU A 8 28.80 5.11 -59.45
C LEU A 8 27.27 5.04 -59.37
N VAL A 9 26.58 4.50 -60.37
CA VAL A 9 25.11 4.34 -60.33
C VAL A 9 24.69 3.31 -59.27
N ARG A 10 25.47 2.23 -59.11
CA ARG A 10 25.18 1.17 -58.13
C ARG A 10 25.43 1.63 -56.69
N GLU A 11 26.49 2.40 -56.46
CA GLU A 11 26.78 3.01 -55.15
C GLU A 11 25.73 4.07 -54.80
N LYS A 12 25.28 4.89 -55.76
CA LYS A 12 24.21 5.85 -55.53
C LYS A 12 22.89 5.14 -55.23
N GLN A 13 22.51 4.09 -55.96
CA GLN A 13 21.31 3.30 -55.69
C GLN A 13 21.33 2.59 -54.33
N LEU A 14 22.48 2.05 -53.91
CA LEU A 14 22.65 1.45 -52.57
C LEU A 14 22.57 2.50 -51.46
N HIS A 15 23.07 3.72 -51.71
CA HIS A 15 22.95 4.82 -50.76
C HIS A 15 21.50 5.33 -50.65
N THR A 16 20.76 5.44 -51.77
CA THR A 16 19.34 5.83 -51.76
C THR A 16 18.43 4.75 -51.18
N GLN A 17 18.74 3.46 -51.41
CA GLN A 17 18.03 2.34 -50.77
C GLN A 17 18.33 2.26 -49.26
N GLY A 18 19.58 2.48 -48.85
CA GLY A 18 19.98 2.52 -47.44
C GLY A 18 19.42 3.71 -46.66
N THR A 19 19.07 4.82 -47.34
CA THR A 19 18.37 5.96 -46.73
C THR A 19 16.85 5.81 -46.77
N ALA A 20 16.28 5.17 -47.80
CA ALA A 20 14.83 4.93 -47.90
C ALA A 20 14.34 3.86 -46.90
N ASP A 21 15.16 2.86 -46.57
CA ASP A 21 14.85 1.86 -45.53
C ASP A 21 15.02 2.40 -44.09
N ARG A 22 15.56 3.63 -43.92
CA ARG A 22 15.77 4.25 -42.61
C ARG A 22 14.63 5.15 -42.12
N GLU A 23 13.56 5.36 -42.91
CA GLU A 23 12.58 6.39 -42.56
C GLU A 23 11.10 5.98 -42.57
N ASN A 24 10.76 4.68 -42.55
CA ASN A 24 9.36 4.28 -42.40
C ASN A 24 9.13 3.01 -41.56
N VAL A 25 9.78 2.93 -40.39
CA VAL A 25 9.23 2.09 -39.32
C VAL A 25 8.02 2.84 -38.74
N LYS A 26 6.86 2.67 -39.37
CA LYS A 26 5.57 3.01 -38.74
C LYS A 26 5.52 2.23 -37.42
N LYS A 27 5.86 2.89 -36.30
CA LYS A 27 5.68 2.33 -34.96
C LYS A 27 4.21 1.95 -34.84
N LYS A 28 3.92 0.65 -34.86
CA LYS A 28 2.60 0.16 -34.46
C LYS A 28 2.43 0.54 -33.01
N ILE A 29 1.52 1.48 -32.73
CA ILE A 29 1.04 1.75 -31.38
C ILE A 29 0.33 0.48 -30.94
N GLU A 30 0.87 -0.21 -29.95
CA GLU A 30 0.22 -1.39 -29.41
C GLU A 30 -0.93 -0.97 -28.48
N LEU A 31 -1.97 -1.80 -28.33
CA LEU A 31 -3.04 -1.57 -27.36
C LEU A 31 -2.48 -1.28 -25.96
N TRP A 32 -1.37 -1.93 -25.60
CA TRP A 32 -0.65 -1.71 -24.36
C TRP A 32 -0.10 -0.28 -24.19
N ASP A 33 0.39 0.34 -25.26
CA ASP A 33 0.83 1.74 -25.21
C ASP A 33 -0.35 2.68 -24.95
N VAL A 34 -1.50 2.39 -25.58
CA VAL A 34 -2.74 3.16 -25.36
C VAL A 34 -3.22 3.02 -23.92
N LEU A 35 -3.28 1.80 -23.37
CA LEU A 35 -3.75 1.55 -22.01
C LEU A 35 -2.87 2.23 -20.95
N ARG A 36 -1.54 2.24 -21.14
CA ARG A 36 -0.59 2.88 -20.22
C ARG A 36 -0.73 4.41 -20.16
N ILE A 37 -1.35 5.01 -21.16
CA ILE A 37 -1.64 6.45 -21.20
C ILE A 37 -3.08 6.70 -20.74
N LEU A 38 -4.04 5.97 -21.32
CA LEU A 38 -5.46 6.20 -21.11
C LEU A 38 -5.87 5.90 -19.67
N VAL A 39 -5.38 4.82 -19.06
CA VAL A 39 -5.80 4.48 -17.69
C VAL A 39 -5.35 5.53 -16.67
N PRO A 40 -4.08 5.97 -16.62
CA PRO A 40 -3.69 7.08 -15.74
C PRO A 40 -4.51 8.35 -15.97
N LEU A 41 -4.82 8.70 -17.23
CA LEU A 41 -5.63 9.87 -17.55
C LEU A 41 -7.09 9.73 -17.07
N LEU A 42 -7.71 8.57 -17.31
CA LEU A 42 -9.06 8.28 -16.84
C LEU A 42 -9.13 8.24 -15.31
N VAL A 43 -8.12 7.67 -14.66
CA VAL A 43 -8.02 7.67 -13.19
C VAL A 43 -7.86 9.10 -12.68
N ALA A 44 -7.00 9.91 -13.28
CA ALA A 44 -6.85 11.31 -12.91
C ALA A 44 -8.17 12.09 -13.09
N ALA A 45 -8.87 11.90 -14.22
CA ALA A 45 -10.16 12.53 -14.47
C ALA A 45 -11.24 12.06 -13.49
N TYR A 46 -11.30 10.76 -13.21
CA TYR A 46 -12.22 10.18 -12.23
C TYR A 46 -11.94 10.72 -10.83
N LEU A 47 -10.68 10.71 -10.38
CA LEU A 47 -10.31 11.25 -9.07
C LEU A 47 -10.57 12.76 -8.97
N PHE A 48 -10.38 13.51 -10.06
CA PHE A 48 -10.71 14.93 -10.12
C PHE A 48 -12.21 15.18 -10.02
N GLN A 49 -13.03 14.40 -10.75
CA GLN A 49 -14.49 14.49 -10.68
C GLN A 49 -15.04 14.05 -9.32
N GLN A 50 -14.41 13.04 -8.73
CA GLN A 50 -14.74 12.50 -7.41
C GLN A 50 -13.99 13.20 -6.28
N ALA A 51 -13.33 14.33 -6.55
CA ALA A 51 -12.62 15.11 -5.54
C ALA A 51 -13.62 15.83 -4.61
N MET A 52 -14.45 15.06 -3.94
CA MET A 52 -14.99 15.40 -2.63
C MET A 52 -13.87 15.09 -1.63
N LEU A 53 -12.88 15.98 -1.60
CA LEU A 53 -11.91 16.01 -0.52
C LEU A 53 -12.64 16.57 0.71
N ASP A 54 -13.39 15.74 1.42
CA ASP A 54 -13.98 16.17 2.70
C ASP A 54 -12.85 16.49 3.71
N GLY A 55 -11.71 15.79 3.57
CA GLY A 55 -10.54 15.94 4.42
C GLY A 55 -10.86 15.62 5.88
N LEU A 56 -11.82 14.73 6.14
CA LEU A 56 -12.33 14.46 7.49
C LEU A 56 -11.19 14.15 8.47
N ASP A 57 -10.38 13.15 8.14
CA ASP A 57 -9.25 12.72 8.98
C ASP A 57 -8.13 13.75 8.99
N LEU A 58 -7.87 14.43 7.87
CA LEU A 58 -6.90 15.51 7.86
C LEU A 58 -7.28 16.64 8.80
N ARG A 59 -8.55 17.02 8.88
CA ARG A 59 -9.00 18.06 9.81
C ARG A 59 -8.73 17.66 11.26
N VAL A 60 -8.78 16.36 11.59
CA VAL A 60 -8.35 15.84 12.91
C VAL A 60 -6.84 15.99 13.10
N TYR A 61 -6.03 15.62 12.09
CA TYR A 61 -4.57 15.79 12.16
C TYR A 61 -4.17 17.26 12.31
N TRP A 62 -4.79 18.13 11.51
CA TRP A 62 -4.57 19.57 11.50
C TRP A 62 -4.97 20.22 12.82
N ALA A 63 -6.15 19.89 13.35
CA ALA A 63 -6.62 20.42 14.62
C ALA A 63 -5.75 19.93 15.78
N GLY A 64 -5.37 18.65 15.81
CA GLY A 64 -4.45 18.13 16.84
C GLY A 64 -3.07 18.79 16.77
N ALA A 65 -2.52 18.95 15.56
CA ALA A 65 -1.27 19.67 15.35
C ALA A 65 -1.35 21.13 15.83
N ARG A 66 -2.50 21.78 15.64
CA ARG A 66 -2.75 23.14 16.13
C ARG A 66 -2.82 23.21 17.65
N GLU A 67 -3.56 22.31 18.31
CA GLU A 67 -3.60 22.23 19.77
C GLU A 67 -2.19 22.02 20.35
N LEU A 68 -1.38 21.13 19.75
CA LEU A 68 0.00 20.94 20.19
C LEU A 68 0.83 22.23 20.01
N ALA A 69 0.70 22.91 18.87
CA ALA A 69 1.47 24.11 18.55
C ALA A 69 1.09 25.34 19.40
N THR A 70 -0.17 25.44 19.84
CA THR A 70 -0.68 26.58 20.64
C THR A 70 -0.76 26.29 22.13
N GLY A 71 -0.26 25.14 22.60
CA GLY A 71 -0.32 24.75 24.01
C GLY A 71 -1.72 24.39 24.52
N GLY A 72 -2.61 23.98 23.61
CA GLY A 72 -3.96 23.53 23.91
C GLY A 72 -4.07 22.06 24.32
N ASP A 73 -5.29 21.53 24.31
CA ASP A 73 -5.56 20.16 24.76
C ASP A 73 -5.71 19.19 23.57
N LEU A 74 -4.59 18.60 23.18
CA LEU A 74 -4.53 17.58 22.10
C LEU A 74 -5.48 16.40 22.34
N TYR A 75 -5.75 16.04 23.59
CA TYR A 75 -6.52 14.84 23.93
C TYR A 75 -7.92 15.14 24.46
N ALA A 76 -8.42 16.35 24.25
CA ALA A 76 -9.81 16.70 24.50
C ALA A 76 -10.79 15.74 23.78
N PRO A 77 -11.99 15.51 24.33
CA PRO A 77 -12.99 14.64 23.71
C PRO A 77 -13.39 15.04 22.28
N GLY A 78 -13.33 16.34 21.97
CA GLY A 78 -13.59 16.87 20.63
C GLY A 78 -12.68 18.05 20.32
N LEU A 79 -11.90 17.95 19.25
CA LEU A 79 -10.99 19.00 18.82
C LEU A 79 -11.73 20.15 18.11
N PRO A 80 -11.35 21.41 18.34
CA PRO A 80 -11.95 22.56 17.65
C PRO A 80 -11.82 22.47 16.12
N GLY A 81 -12.86 22.87 15.41
CA GLY A 81 -12.85 22.93 13.93
C GLY A 81 -12.91 21.57 13.22
N THR A 82 -13.11 20.48 13.97
CA THR A 82 -13.35 19.15 13.38
C THR A 82 -14.84 18.92 13.11
N PRO A 83 -15.19 18.11 12.09
CA PRO A 83 -16.58 17.75 11.79
C PRO A 83 -17.36 17.09 12.94
N TYR A 84 -18.69 17.06 12.80
CA TYR A 84 -19.65 16.42 13.74
C TYR A 84 -19.65 16.96 15.18
N GLY A 85 -19.20 18.21 15.38
CA GLY A 85 -19.20 18.85 16.71
C GLY A 85 -18.00 18.52 17.58
N GLY A 86 -16.98 17.84 17.04
CA GLY A 86 -15.73 17.54 17.74
C GLY A 86 -15.32 16.07 17.60
N MET A 87 -14.15 15.81 17.03
CA MET A 87 -13.52 14.49 16.95
C MET A 87 -12.26 14.44 17.79
N ALA A 88 -12.01 13.29 18.42
CA ALA A 88 -10.84 13.09 19.26
C ALA A 88 -9.59 12.80 18.43
N PHE A 89 -8.45 13.32 18.88
CA PHE A 89 -7.15 12.83 18.43
C PHE A 89 -6.85 11.47 19.07
N THR A 90 -6.43 10.50 18.25
CA THR A 90 -6.23 9.09 18.66
C THR A 90 -4.81 8.58 18.45
N TYR A 91 -3.89 9.47 18.06
CA TYR A 91 -2.51 9.13 17.71
C TYR A 91 -1.51 9.58 18.79
N PRO A 92 -0.28 9.03 18.81
CA PRO A 92 0.77 9.52 19.69
C PRO A 92 1.06 11.01 19.47
N PRO A 93 1.59 11.74 20.46
CA PRO A 93 1.88 13.17 20.30
C PRO A 93 2.86 13.46 19.15
N PHE A 94 3.73 12.51 18.82
CA PHE A 94 4.68 12.62 17.73
C PHE A 94 4.00 12.79 16.37
N ALA A 95 2.81 12.21 16.19
CA ALA A 95 2.01 12.39 14.98
C ALA A 95 1.57 13.85 14.81
N ALA A 96 1.12 14.50 15.90
CA ALA A 96 0.76 15.92 15.90
C ALA A 96 2.00 16.79 15.64
N ALA A 97 3.16 16.43 16.19
CA ALA A 97 4.41 17.16 15.96
C ALA A 97 4.86 17.12 14.49
N ILE A 98 4.75 15.97 13.82
CA ILE A 98 5.04 15.84 12.38
C ILE A 98 4.09 16.68 11.53
N MET A 99 2.83 16.80 11.97
CA MET A 99 1.80 17.60 11.29
C MET A 99 1.83 19.08 11.69
N ALA A 100 2.64 19.48 12.69
CA ALA A 100 2.72 20.85 13.20
C ALA A 100 2.97 21.92 12.12
N PRO A 101 3.84 21.71 11.11
CA PRO A 101 4.00 22.69 10.03
C PRO A 101 2.71 22.98 9.27
N MET A 102 1.83 21.98 9.12
CA MET A 102 0.55 22.13 8.42
C MET A 102 -0.48 22.92 9.25
N ALA A 103 -0.33 22.97 10.58
CA ALA A 103 -1.24 23.69 11.47
C ALA A 103 -1.24 25.22 11.23
N PHE A 104 -0.16 25.75 10.65
CA PHE A 104 -0.01 27.17 10.31
C PHE A 104 -0.60 27.52 8.93
N LEU A 105 -1.08 26.53 8.18
CA LEU A 105 -1.73 26.72 6.89
C LEU A 105 -3.25 26.61 7.05
N PRO A 106 -4.04 27.23 6.16
CA PRO A 106 -5.46 26.91 6.04
C PRO A 106 -5.66 25.40 5.82
N ALA A 107 -6.69 24.81 6.46
CA ALA A 107 -6.92 23.36 6.40
C ALA A 107 -7.04 22.83 4.96
N ASP A 108 -7.64 23.60 4.05
CA ASP A 108 -7.80 23.20 2.65
C ASP A 108 -6.47 23.22 1.88
N VAL A 109 -5.53 24.10 2.27
CA VAL A 109 -4.16 24.09 1.73
C VAL A 109 -3.39 22.89 2.24
N ALA A 110 -3.51 22.57 3.54
CA ALA A 110 -2.96 21.35 4.09
C ALA A 110 -3.52 20.09 3.38
N LEU A 111 -4.81 20.13 3.01
CA LEU A 111 -5.46 19.05 2.25
C LEU A 111 -4.90 18.88 0.86
N ALA A 112 -4.73 19.99 0.13
CA ALA A 112 -4.07 19.96 -1.16
C ALA A 112 -2.66 19.37 -1.06
N ILE A 113 -1.87 19.79 -0.06
CA ILE A 113 -0.51 19.26 0.17
C ILE A 113 -0.54 17.75 0.48
N GLN A 114 -1.43 17.31 1.35
CA GLN A 114 -1.57 15.89 1.71
C GLN A 114 -2.00 15.06 0.50
N THR A 115 -2.94 15.54 -0.30
CA THR A 115 -3.39 14.86 -1.52
C THR A 115 -2.26 14.76 -2.54
N VAL A 116 -1.53 15.84 -2.81
CA VAL A 116 -0.36 15.81 -3.71
C VAL A 116 0.70 14.84 -3.17
N SER A 117 0.96 14.86 -1.86
CA SER A 117 1.90 13.93 -1.22
C SER A 117 1.48 12.47 -1.42
N ASN A 118 0.21 12.15 -1.20
CA ASN A 118 -0.32 10.80 -1.41
C ASN A 118 -0.25 10.36 -2.89
N LEU A 119 -0.44 11.27 -3.86
CA LEU A 119 -0.27 11.00 -5.28
C LEU A 119 1.20 10.73 -5.65
N VAL A 120 2.15 11.50 -5.11
CA VAL A 120 3.58 11.26 -5.29
C VAL A 120 3.99 9.92 -4.69
N ILE A 121 3.54 9.63 -3.46
CA ILE A 121 3.73 8.34 -2.80
C ILE A 121 3.18 7.21 -3.68
N ALA A 122 2.00 7.39 -4.28
CA ALA A 122 1.42 6.41 -5.17
C ALA A 122 2.30 6.14 -6.40
N GLY A 123 2.89 7.19 -6.99
CA GLY A 123 3.85 7.07 -8.09
C GLY A 123 5.12 6.31 -7.70
N VAL A 124 5.71 6.62 -6.54
CA VAL A 124 6.91 5.94 -6.02
C VAL A 124 6.64 4.46 -5.77
N LEU A 125 5.53 4.13 -5.12
CA LEU A 125 5.12 2.76 -4.87
C LEU A 125 4.77 2.03 -6.18
N GLY A 126 4.12 2.69 -7.13
CA GLY A 126 3.84 2.16 -8.46
C GLY A 126 5.10 1.80 -9.24
N ALA A 127 6.14 2.63 -9.17
CA ALA A 127 7.46 2.33 -9.72
C ALA A 127 8.12 1.14 -9.01
N GLY A 128 8.04 1.06 -7.68
CA GLY A 128 8.52 -0.07 -6.89
C GLY A 128 7.82 -1.39 -7.26
N ILE A 129 6.49 -1.38 -7.39
CA ILE A 129 5.67 -2.52 -7.80
C ILE A 129 6.00 -2.94 -9.23
N THR A 130 6.14 -1.98 -10.16
CA THR A 130 6.54 -2.26 -11.55
C THR A 130 7.89 -2.97 -11.58
N ARG A 131 8.85 -2.49 -10.78
CA ARG A 131 10.17 -3.14 -10.63
C ARG A 131 10.03 -4.57 -10.15
N TYR A 132 9.25 -4.76 -9.08
CA TYR A 132 9.01 -6.06 -8.50
C TYR A 132 8.44 -7.03 -9.54
N LEU A 133 7.36 -6.65 -10.22
CA LEU A 133 6.73 -7.49 -11.24
C LEU A 133 7.65 -7.80 -12.43
N MET A 134 8.54 -6.88 -12.82
CA MET A 134 9.58 -7.15 -13.80
C MET A 134 10.63 -8.15 -13.32
N VAL A 135 11.12 -8.01 -12.09
CA VAL A 135 12.06 -8.96 -11.47
C VAL A 135 11.46 -10.36 -11.37
N LYS A 136 10.16 -10.44 -11.08
CA LYS A 136 9.41 -11.71 -11.07
C LYS A 136 9.10 -12.25 -12.47
N GLY A 137 9.39 -11.48 -13.53
CA GLY A 137 9.10 -11.84 -14.92
C GLY A 137 7.60 -11.84 -15.28
N ALA A 138 6.75 -11.27 -14.41
CA ALA A 138 5.32 -11.16 -14.62
C ALA A 138 4.97 -10.06 -15.65
N VAL A 139 5.74 -8.96 -15.64
CA VAL A 139 5.57 -7.84 -16.58
C VAL A 139 6.87 -7.61 -17.34
N ARG A 140 6.78 -7.31 -18.64
CA ARG A 140 7.90 -6.89 -19.46
C ARG A 140 7.73 -5.42 -19.82
N VAL A 141 8.75 -4.62 -19.53
CA VAL A 141 8.80 -3.22 -19.92
C VAL A 141 10.02 -3.05 -20.82
N PRO A 142 9.87 -2.49 -22.03
CA PRO A 142 11.01 -2.16 -22.88
C PRO A 142 12.02 -1.28 -22.12
N PRO A 143 13.33 -1.40 -22.39
CA PRO A 143 14.37 -0.64 -21.70
C PRO A 143 14.43 0.82 -22.21
N ARG A 144 13.31 1.53 -22.10
CA ARG A 144 13.15 2.94 -22.45
C ARG A 144 12.54 3.66 -21.25
N ALA A 145 13.16 4.77 -20.86
CA ALA A 145 12.71 5.62 -19.76
C ALA A 145 11.20 5.89 -19.78
N ALA A 146 10.69 6.37 -20.93
CA ALA A 146 9.27 6.69 -21.07
C ALA A 146 8.36 5.48 -20.82
N GLN A 147 8.76 4.27 -21.26
CA GLN A 147 7.97 3.05 -21.09
C GLN A 147 7.96 2.59 -19.62
N TRP A 148 9.06 2.79 -18.91
CA TRP A 148 9.14 2.59 -17.47
C TRP A 148 8.18 3.51 -16.71
N TRP A 149 8.24 4.83 -16.98
CA TRP A 149 7.39 5.80 -16.29
C TRP A 149 5.91 5.63 -16.63
N LEU A 150 5.57 5.35 -17.89
CA LEU A 150 4.19 5.06 -18.29
C LEU A 150 3.64 3.79 -17.63
N THR A 151 4.44 2.72 -17.54
CA THR A 151 4.02 1.50 -16.83
C THR A 151 3.88 1.75 -15.33
N SER A 152 4.79 2.52 -14.74
CA SER A 152 4.73 2.88 -13.31
C SER A 152 3.51 3.74 -12.99
N ALA A 153 3.18 4.70 -13.86
CA ALA A 153 1.97 5.51 -13.76
C ALA A 153 0.71 4.66 -13.93
N PHE A 154 0.70 3.70 -14.84
CA PHE A 154 -0.39 2.73 -15.00
C PHE A 154 -0.62 1.92 -13.72
N VAL A 155 0.45 1.37 -13.14
CA VAL A 155 0.37 0.61 -11.87
C VAL A 155 -0.09 1.49 -10.71
N ALA A 156 0.42 2.72 -10.62
CA ALA A 156 -0.07 3.69 -9.63
C ALA A 156 -1.55 4.01 -9.83
N GLY A 157 -2.01 4.17 -11.07
CA GLY A 157 -3.42 4.38 -11.40
C GLY A 157 -4.30 3.20 -10.95
N LEU A 158 -3.90 1.95 -11.21
CA LEU A 158 -4.61 0.76 -10.73
C LEU A 158 -4.67 0.70 -9.19
N MET A 159 -3.58 1.08 -8.53
CA MET A 159 -3.54 1.15 -7.07
C MET A 159 -4.49 2.22 -6.52
N LEU A 160 -4.52 3.40 -7.14
CA LEU A 160 -5.40 4.50 -6.78
C LEU A 160 -6.88 4.17 -6.99
N LEU A 161 -7.21 3.23 -7.89
CA LEU A 161 -8.56 2.73 -8.08
C LEU A 161 -9.03 1.80 -6.95
N LEU A 162 -8.15 1.33 -6.07
CA LEU A 162 -8.57 0.53 -4.91
C LEU A 162 -9.32 1.41 -3.90
N GLY A 163 -10.42 0.91 -3.35
CA GLY A 163 -11.26 1.59 -2.36
C GLY A 163 -10.45 2.20 -1.19
N PRO A 164 -9.51 1.47 -0.56
CA PRO A 164 -8.67 2.03 0.50
C PRO A 164 -7.82 3.24 0.08
N TRP A 165 -7.35 3.28 -1.16
CA TRP A 165 -6.55 4.39 -1.69
C TRP A 165 -7.42 5.58 -2.08
N ARG A 166 -8.58 5.33 -2.72
CA ARG A 166 -9.57 6.39 -2.98
C ARG A 166 -10.02 7.05 -1.68
N ASN A 167 -10.39 6.25 -0.68
CA ASN A 167 -10.81 6.75 0.62
C ASN A 167 -9.68 7.49 1.34
N SER A 168 -8.43 7.03 1.19
CA SER A 168 -7.26 7.73 1.73
C SER A 168 -7.05 9.11 1.12
N LEU A 169 -7.34 9.29 -0.18
CA LEU A 169 -7.29 10.60 -0.83
C LEU A 169 -8.44 11.49 -0.34
N ALA A 170 -9.67 10.98 -0.30
CA ALA A 170 -10.85 11.74 0.11
C ALA A 170 -10.72 12.28 1.55
N LEU A 171 -10.30 11.42 2.48
CA LEU A 171 -10.17 11.75 3.91
C LEU A 171 -8.87 12.51 4.25
N GLY A 172 -7.88 12.53 3.35
CA GLY A 172 -6.54 13.08 3.62
C GLY A 172 -5.72 12.23 4.60
N GLN A 173 -5.68 10.92 4.39
CA GLN A 173 -5.02 9.94 5.27
C GLN A 173 -3.49 9.99 5.23
N ILE A 174 -2.89 9.68 6.38
CA ILE A 174 -1.43 9.50 6.53
C ILE A 174 -0.96 8.06 6.26
N ASN A 175 -1.88 7.08 6.14
CA ASN A 175 -1.51 5.67 5.96
C ASN A 175 -0.62 5.41 4.72
N PRO A 176 -0.79 6.07 3.57
CA PRO A 176 0.15 5.96 2.44
C PRO A 176 1.59 6.32 2.82
N LEU A 177 1.80 7.34 3.66
CA LEU A 177 3.12 7.72 4.16
C LEU A 177 3.70 6.61 5.04
N LEU A 178 2.91 6.03 5.95
CA LEU A 178 3.35 4.91 6.80
C LEU A 178 3.76 3.69 5.95
N MET A 179 2.96 3.38 4.95
CA MET A 179 3.25 2.32 3.98
C MET A 179 4.55 2.60 3.22
N LEU A 180 4.77 3.84 2.75
CA LEU A 180 6.01 4.23 2.08
C LEU A 180 7.22 4.09 2.99
N LEU A 181 7.15 4.58 4.24
CA LEU A 181 8.26 4.51 5.20
C LEU A 181 8.70 3.05 5.41
N ILE A 182 7.74 2.15 5.65
CA ILE A 182 8.03 0.74 5.89
C ILE A 182 8.47 0.03 4.60
N ALA A 183 7.86 0.33 3.45
CA ALA A 183 8.30 -0.21 2.17
C ALA A 183 9.73 0.24 1.84
N ALA A 184 10.08 1.51 2.07
CA ALA A 184 11.44 2.01 1.90
C ALA A 184 12.43 1.34 2.86
N ASP A 185 12.03 1.10 4.11
CA ASP A 185 12.83 0.42 5.13
C ASP A 185 13.13 -1.04 4.77
N LEU A 186 12.11 -1.78 4.36
CA LEU A 186 12.16 -3.25 4.25
C LEU A 186 12.36 -3.74 2.81
N LEU A 187 11.93 -2.96 1.81
CA LEU A 187 11.95 -3.32 0.38
C LEU A 187 12.85 -2.39 -0.45
N GLY A 188 13.32 -1.26 0.12
CA GLY A 188 14.15 -0.27 -0.58
C GLY A 188 15.62 -0.68 -0.81
N SER A 189 16.03 -1.85 -0.34
CA SER A 189 17.37 -2.39 -0.56
C SER A 189 17.62 -2.69 -2.03
N THR A 190 18.74 -2.21 -2.57
CA THR A 190 19.17 -2.46 -3.96
C THR A 190 20.59 -3.00 -4.01
N ARG A 191 21.06 -3.50 -5.17
CA ARG A 191 22.46 -3.94 -5.33
C ARG A 191 23.47 -2.82 -5.01
N ARG A 192 23.15 -1.57 -5.36
CA ARG A 192 23.99 -0.39 -5.15
C ARG A 192 23.85 0.17 -3.73
N ARG A 193 22.71 -0.05 -3.08
CA ARG A 193 22.42 0.34 -1.68
C ARG A 193 21.85 -0.87 -0.93
N PRO A 194 22.69 -1.85 -0.54
CA PRO A 194 22.23 -3.08 0.10
C PRO A 194 21.58 -2.84 1.47
N ASN A 195 21.85 -1.69 2.08
CA ASN A 195 21.21 -1.26 3.33
C ASN A 195 20.07 -0.26 3.12
N GLY A 196 19.70 0.09 1.88
CA GLY A 196 18.73 1.16 1.60
C GLY A 196 19.31 2.57 1.86
N LEU A 197 18.44 3.53 2.15
CA LEU A 197 18.82 4.91 2.54
C LEU A 197 19.30 4.98 3.98
N LEU A 198 18.63 4.26 4.88
CA LEU A 198 18.91 4.17 6.30
C LEU A 198 18.99 2.70 6.72
N PRO A 199 19.75 2.38 7.78
CA PRO A 199 19.73 1.04 8.36
C PRO A 199 18.30 0.56 8.66
N ARG A 200 17.98 -0.67 8.22
CA ARG A 200 16.66 -1.29 8.42
C ARG A 200 16.20 -1.20 9.87
N GLY A 201 14.92 -0.91 10.05
CA GLY A 201 14.23 -0.77 11.33
C GLY A 201 13.93 0.69 11.67
N ILE A 202 14.76 1.64 11.23
CA ILE A 202 14.62 3.06 11.62
C ILE A 202 13.31 3.64 11.09
N LEU A 203 13.05 3.54 9.77
CA LEU A 203 11.84 4.12 9.20
C LEU A 203 10.58 3.41 9.68
N SER A 204 10.63 2.09 9.92
CA SER A 204 9.52 1.36 10.54
C SER A 204 9.26 1.82 11.98
N GLY A 205 10.31 2.15 12.74
CA GLY A 205 10.18 2.70 14.09
C GLY A 205 9.60 4.11 14.10
N ILE A 206 9.98 4.95 13.14
CA ILE A 206 9.36 6.28 12.93
C ILE A 206 7.88 6.12 12.58
N ALA A 207 7.53 5.20 11.67
CA ALA A 207 6.14 4.92 11.32
C ALA A 207 5.33 4.48 12.55
N ALA A 208 5.91 3.64 13.42
CA ALA A 208 5.32 3.24 14.69
C ALA A 208 5.13 4.40 15.68
N GLY A 209 6.00 5.42 15.62
CA GLY A 209 5.87 6.65 16.41
C GLY A 209 4.73 7.55 15.92
N ILE A 210 4.44 7.54 14.62
CA ILE A 210 3.33 8.31 14.02
C ILE A 210 1.98 7.62 14.29
N LYS A 211 1.92 6.29 14.19
CA LYS A 211 0.73 5.49 14.47
C LYS A 211 1.20 4.20 15.10
N LEU A 212 0.57 3.70 16.16
CA LEU A 212 1.13 2.58 16.93
C LEU A 212 1.12 1.24 16.16
N THR A 213 0.22 1.08 15.18
CA THR A 213 -0.02 -0.20 14.49
C THR A 213 1.22 -0.85 13.85
N PRO A 214 2.17 -0.11 13.23
CA PRO A 214 3.40 -0.68 12.69
C PRO A 214 4.31 -1.36 13.70
N LEU A 215 4.12 -1.22 15.03
CA LEU A 215 4.89 -2.00 16.01
C LEU A 215 4.80 -3.52 15.77
N VAL A 216 3.74 -3.99 15.12
CA VAL A 216 3.60 -5.39 14.69
C VAL A 216 4.77 -5.84 13.79
N PHE A 217 5.44 -4.93 13.07
CA PHE A 217 6.63 -5.25 12.29
C PHE A 217 7.86 -5.66 13.13
N LEU A 218 7.84 -5.49 14.46
CA LEU A 218 8.83 -6.17 15.31
C LEU A 218 8.76 -7.69 15.17
N LEU A 219 7.57 -8.26 14.95
CA LEU A 219 7.38 -9.68 14.64
C LEU A 219 8.23 -10.08 13.43
N TYR A 220 8.21 -9.26 12.37
CA TYR A 220 8.99 -9.50 11.17
C TYR A 220 10.48 -9.62 11.48
N PHE A 221 11.06 -8.67 12.23
CA PHE A 221 12.47 -8.70 12.57
C PHE A 221 12.84 -9.87 13.49
N VAL A 222 12.05 -10.09 14.55
CA VAL A 222 12.32 -11.13 15.55
C VAL A 222 12.24 -12.53 14.94
N VAL A 223 11.19 -12.82 14.15
CA VAL A 223 11.01 -14.13 13.51
C VAL A 223 12.09 -14.39 12.46
N ARG A 224 12.57 -13.35 11.78
CA ARG A 224 13.72 -13.44 10.87
C ARG A 224 15.07 -13.53 11.55
N LYS A 225 15.12 -13.39 12.89
CA LYS A 225 16.35 -13.28 13.69
C LYS A 225 17.21 -12.05 13.33
N ASP A 226 16.61 -11.02 12.74
CA ASP A 226 17.26 -9.73 12.52
C ASP A 226 17.12 -8.85 13.78
N PHE A 227 17.78 -9.27 14.85
CA PHE A 227 17.71 -8.58 16.15
C PHE A 227 18.32 -7.17 16.10
N ARG A 228 19.24 -6.92 15.16
CA ARG A 228 19.78 -5.57 14.94
C ARG A 228 18.71 -4.66 14.35
N GLY A 229 17.96 -5.14 13.36
CA GLY A 229 16.80 -4.43 12.81
C GLY A 229 15.70 -4.21 13.86
N ALA A 230 15.39 -5.23 14.67
CA ALA A 230 14.44 -5.11 15.77
C ALA A 230 14.86 -4.04 16.79
N ALA A 231 16.14 -4.06 17.21
CA ALA A 231 16.68 -3.09 18.15
C ALA A 231 16.66 -1.67 17.58
N ARG A 232 16.99 -1.48 16.29
CA ARG A 232 16.89 -0.16 15.62
C ARG A 232 15.45 0.32 15.53
N MET A 233 14.51 -0.56 15.22
CA MET A 233 13.09 -0.22 15.18
C MET A 233 12.58 0.19 16.56
N ALA A 234 12.90 -0.59 17.59
CA ALA A 234 12.54 -0.27 18.96
C ALA A 234 13.19 1.04 19.43
N ALA A 235 14.48 1.24 19.15
CA ALA A 235 15.19 2.47 19.51
C ALA A 235 14.63 3.69 18.76
N SER A 236 14.34 3.56 17.47
CA SER A 236 13.78 4.66 16.69
C SER A 236 12.36 5.01 17.16
N PHE A 237 11.53 4.02 17.47
CA PHE A 237 10.23 4.25 18.09
C PHE A 237 10.40 4.93 19.46
N ALA A 238 11.25 4.40 20.33
CA ALA A 238 11.52 4.98 21.64
C ALA A 238 12.04 6.42 21.54
N ALA A 239 12.83 6.75 20.51
CA ALA A 239 13.28 8.12 20.27
C ALA A 239 12.13 9.06 19.93
N THR A 240 11.14 8.62 19.12
CA THR A 240 9.94 9.43 18.86
C THR A 240 9.12 9.69 20.12
N VAL A 241 9.01 8.68 20.99
CA VAL A 241 8.33 8.81 22.28
C VAL A 241 9.10 9.71 23.22
N GLY A 242 10.40 9.49 23.37
CA GLY A 242 11.29 10.26 24.23
C GLY A 242 11.34 11.73 23.84
N LEU A 243 11.36 12.03 22.54
CA LEU A 243 11.27 13.41 22.04
C LEU A 243 10.02 14.11 22.56
N MET A 244 8.86 13.44 22.48
CA MET A 244 7.60 14.03 22.95
C MET A 244 7.47 14.07 24.47
N VAL A 245 8.06 13.13 25.20
CA VAL A 245 8.15 13.21 26.66
C VAL A 245 8.96 14.43 27.09
N LEU A 246 10.00 14.81 26.34
CA LEU A 246 10.80 16.00 26.61
C LEU A 246 10.09 17.30 26.20
N MET A 247 9.44 17.32 25.03
CA MET A 247 8.80 18.52 24.48
C MET A 247 7.40 18.80 25.05
N ALA A 248 6.64 17.75 25.35
CA ALA A 248 5.26 17.80 25.81
C ALA A 248 4.98 16.66 26.82
N PRO A 249 5.56 16.71 28.03
CA PRO A 249 5.50 15.63 29.01
C PRO A 249 4.06 15.28 29.44
N ASP A 250 3.23 16.29 29.72
CA ASP A 250 1.84 16.08 30.15
C ASP A 250 1.00 15.37 29.07
N LEU A 251 1.06 15.86 27.82
CA LEU A 251 0.39 15.23 26.69
C LEU A 251 0.88 13.79 26.46
N SER A 252 2.19 13.56 26.60
CA SER A 252 2.77 12.23 26.47
C SER A 252 2.24 11.28 27.56
N LEU A 253 2.23 11.69 28.82
CA LEU A 253 1.70 10.87 29.91
C LEU A 253 0.20 10.58 29.73
N ARG A 254 -0.60 11.59 29.36
CA ARG A 254 -2.01 11.43 29.07
C ARG A 254 -2.26 10.45 27.91
N TYR A 255 -1.43 10.48 26.87
CA TYR A 255 -1.54 9.50 25.78
C TYR A 255 -1.30 8.07 26.28
N TRP A 256 -0.13 7.83 26.89
CA TRP A 256 0.32 6.47 27.23
C TRP A 256 -0.44 5.84 28.40
N LEU A 257 -0.87 6.64 29.38
CA LEU A 257 -1.50 6.13 30.59
C LEU A 257 -3.03 6.05 30.49
N THR A 258 -3.65 6.95 29.73
CA THR A 258 -5.12 7.09 29.64
C THR A 258 -5.64 6.92 28.23
N ALA A 259 -5.29 7.82 27.29
CA ALA A 259 -5.95 7.87 25.98
C ALA A 259 -5.78 6.58 25.15
N LEU A 260 -4.62 5.92 25.25
CA LEU A 260 -4.36 4.66 24.54
C LEU A 260 -5.27 3.51 25.00
N ARG A 261 -5.70 3.52 26.27
CA ARG A 261 -6.56 2.46 26.85
C ARG A 261 -8.03 2.69 26.56
N ASP A 262 -8.42 3.94 26.30
CA ASP A 262 -9.79 4.32 25.99
C ASP A 262 -10.07 4.17 24.49
N THR A 263 -10.40 2.94 24.08
CA THR A 263 -10.70 2.63 22.68
C THR A 263 -11.98 3.29 22.17
N SER A 264 -12.86 3.80 23.06
CA SER A 264 -14.08 4.48 22.66
C SER A 264 -13.81 5.78 21.88
N ARG A 265 -12.65 6.39 22.10
CA ARG A 265 -12.17 7.60 21.39
C ARG A 265 -11.96 7.42 19.90
N VAL A 266 -11.77 6.17 19.44
CA VAL A 266 -11.54 5.86 18.02
C VAL A 266 -12.85 5.73 17.25
N GLY A 267 -13.96 5.49 17.95
CA GLY A 267 -15.28 5.23 17.39
C GLY A 267 -15.81 3.84 17.75
N THR A 268 -17.04 3.57 17.34
CA THR A 268 -17.74 2.33 17.68
C THR A 268 -17.13 1.12 16.97
N LEU A 269 -16.67 0.12 17.74
CA LEU A 269 -15.99 -1.06 17.23
C LEU A 269 -16.83 -1.87 16.23
N SER A 270 -18.15 -1.91 16.44
CA SER A 270 -19.10 -2.64 15.59
C SER A 270 -19.46 -1.93 14.28
N ARG A 271 -18.94 -0.73 13.98
CA ARG A 271 -19.15 -0.10 12.66
C ARG A 271 -18.69 -1.04 11.55
N PHE A 272 -19.55 -1.28 10.56
CA PHE A 272 -19.26 -2.20 9.43
C PHE A 272 -18.02 -1.78 8.60
N GLU A 273 -17.58 -0.53 8.73
CA GLU A 273 -16.34 -0.02 8.14
C GLU A 273 -15.07 -0.50 8.86
N ASN A 274 -15.19 -1.03 10.09
CA ASN A 274 -14.11 -1.66 10.84
C ASN A 274 -13.90 -3.10 10.32
N ILE A 275 -13.04 -3.22 9.31
CA ILE A 275 -12.64 -4.47 8.67
C ILE A 275 -11.48 -5.08 9.47
N SER A 276 -11.71 -5.41 10.74
CA SER A 276 -10.78 -6.14 11.62
C SER A 276 -11.47 -7.34 12.24
N LEU A 277 -10.69 -8.28 12.81
CA LEU A 277 -11.27 -9.40 13.55
C LEU A 277 -12.08 -8.93 14.76
N ARG A 278 -11.62 -7.88 15.46
CA ARG A 278 -12.34 -7.27 16.59
C ARG A 278 -13.67 -6.69 16.11
N GLY A 279 -13.66 -5.96 14.99
CA GLY A 279 -14.87 -5.38 14.41
C GLY A 279 -15.91 -6.45 14.06
N PHE A 280 -15.48 -7.51 13.38
CA PHE A 280 -16.34 -8.63 13.02
C PHE A 280 -16.96 -9.29 14.24
N ILE A 281 -16.15 -9.61 15.26
CA ILE A 281 -16.63 -10.24 16.49
C ILE A 281 -17.59 -9.32 17.25
N ALA A 282 -17.34 -8.00 17.26
CA ALA A 282 -18.24 -7.02 17.88
C ALA A 282 -19.63 -6.98 17.22
N ARG A 283 -19.75 -7.41 15.95
CA ARG A 283 -21.03 -7.52 15.23
C ARG A 283 -21.71 -8.87 15.38
N LEU A 284 -21.07 -9.86 16.02
CA LEU A 284 -21.71 -11.12 16.39
C LEU A 284 -22.65 -10.98 17.60
N HIS A 285 -22.67 -9.82 18.26
CA HIS A 285 -23.51 -9.52 19.42
C HIS A 285 -23.38 -10.55 20.57
N VAL A 286 -22.19 -11.16 20.69
CA VAL A 286 -21.83 -12.02 21.82
C VAL A 286 -21.50 -11.18 23.06
N ASP A 287 -21.55 -11.78 24.24
CA ASP A 287 -21.09 -11.14 25.48
C ASP A 287 -19.65 -10.62 25.36
N GLU A 288 -19.35 -9.47 25.98
CA GLU A 288 -18.05 -8.79 25.85
C GLU A 288 -16.88 -9.68 26.29
N SER A 289 -17.05 -10.47 27.37
CA SER A 289 -16.00 -11.36 27.86
C SER A 289 -15.66 -12.44 26.84
N LEU A 290 -16.69 -13.06 26.25
CA LEU A 290 -16.54 -14.05 25.18
C LEU A 290 -15.96 -13.41 23.91
N GLY A 291 -16.44 -12.22 23.52
CA GLY A 291 -15.91 -11.47 22.38
C GLY A 291 -14.42 -11.18 22.51
N ASN A 292 -13.97 -10.79 23.70
CA ASN A 292 -12.55 -10.57 23.99
C ASN A 292 -11.73 -11.87 23.88
N VAL A 293 -12.22 -12.99 24.43
CA VAL A 293 -11.57 -14.30 24.30
C VAL A 293 -11.46 -14.73 22.84
N LEU A 294 -12.53 -14.61 22.07
CA LEU A 294 -12.55 -14.93 20.64
C LEU A 294 -11.56 -14.06 19.86
N TRP A 295 -11.51 -12.76 20.15
CA TRP A 295 -10.60 -11.85 19.47
C TRP A 295 -9.13 -12.13 19.80
N ILE A 296 -8.81 -12.41 21.06
CA ILE A 296 -7.45 -12.79 21.47
C ILE A 296 -7.05 -14.11 20.80
N GLY A 297 -7.91 -15.14 20.85
CA GLY A 297 -7.65 -16.43 20.22
C GLY A 297 -7.43 -16.31 18.70
N ALA A 298 -8.31 -15.58 18.00
CA ALA A 298 -8.18 -15.33 16.57
C ALA A 298 -6.92 -14.51 16.23
N SER A 299 -6.59 -13.51 17.05
CA SER A 299 -5.39 -12.70 16.87
C SER A 299 -4.11 -13.52 17.04
N LEU A 300 -4.04 -14.39 18.06
CA LEU A 300 -2.91 -15.30 18.26
C LEU A 300 -2.77 -16.27 17.09
N ALA A 301 -3.86 -16.80 16.55
CA ALA A 301 -3.84 -17.67 15.38
C ALA A 301 -3.29 -16.93 14.14
N VAL A 302 -3.73 -15.69 13.90
CA VAL A 302 -3.23 -14.85 12.79
C VAL A 302 -1.76 -14.48 12.98
N ILE A 303 -1.33 -14.13 14.20
CA ILE A 303 0.09 -13.88 14.52
C ILE A 303 0.93 -15.13 14.24
N ALA A 304 0.49 -16.31 14.69
CA ALA A 304 1.18 -17.57 14.45
C ALA A 304 1.31 -17.86 12.95
N LEU A 305 0.23 -17.65 12.18
CA LEU A 305 0.21 -17.83 10.74
C LEU A 305 1.21 -16.89 10.04
N GLY A 306 1.20 -15.60 10.40
CA GLY A 306 2.17 -14.62 9.93
C GLY A 306 3.60 -14.98 10.28
N ALA A 307 3.85 -15.41 11.51
CA ALA A 307 5.16 -15.86 11.98
C ALA A 307 5.66 -17.07 11.17
N VAL A 308 4.79 -18.04 10.86
CA VAL A 308 5.15 -19.18 10.01
C VAL A 308 5.58 -18.72 8.61
N ILE A 309 4.83 -17.79 8.00
CA ILE A 309 5.16 -17.24 6.67
C ILE A 309 6.52 -16.53 6.71
N VAL A 310 6.71 -15.61 7.64
CA VAL A 310 7.96 -14.85 7.80
C VAL A 310 9.14 -15.79 8.08
N TYR A 311 8.95 -16.79 8.94
CA TYR A 311 9.98 -17.77 9.28
C TYR A 311 10.42 -18.55 8.04
N ARG A 312 9.49 -19.00 7.19
CA ARG A 312 9.80 -19.72 5.95
C ARG A 312 10.53 -18.87 4.93
N LEU A 313 10.24 -17.56 4.91
CA LEU A 313 10.85 -16.59 3.99
C LEU A 313 12.11 -15.90 4.56
N ARG A 314 12.55 -16.28 5.76
CA ARG A 314 13.64 -15.56 6.46
C ARG A 314 14.94 -15.49 5.68
N SER A 315 15.23 -16.52 4.87
CA SER A 315 16.42 -16.61 4.03
C SER A 315 16.18 -16.18 2.58
N ALA A 316 14.95 -15.79 2.22
CA ALA A 316 14.64 -15.34 0.87
C ALA A 316 15.32 -13.98 0.59
N PRO A 317 15.88 -13.75 -0.60
CA PRO A 317 16.44 -12.45 -0.95
C PRO A 317 15.35 -11.38 -1.15
N ASP A 318 14.17 -11.82 -1.61
CA ASP A 318 12.97 -11.01 -1.83
C ASP A 318 12.05 -11.08 -0.61
N GLN A 319 11.57 -9.94 -0.14
CA GLN A 319 10.83 -9.78 1.13
C GLN A 319 9.43 -9.22 0.99
N TRP A 320 8.96 -9.01 -0.25
CA TRP A 320 7.64 -8.46 -0.51
C TRP A 320 6.53 -9.29 0.14
N GLU A 321 6.60 -10.62 0.04
CA GLU A 321 5.61 -11.52 0.64
C GLU A 321 5.63 -11.49 2.17
N ALA A 322 6.80 -11.44 2.80
CA ALA A 322 6.92 -11.38 4.25
C ALA A 322 6.39 -10.03 4.80
N VAL A 323 6.66 -8.93 4.10
CA VAL A 323 6.14 -7.59 4.43
C VAL A 323 4.62 -7.54 4.25
N SER A 324 4.10 -8.06 3.13
CA SER A 324 2.65 -8.16 2.89
C SER A 324 1.95 -9.00 3.96
N ALA A 325 2.48 -10.18 4.31
CA ALA A 325 1.90 -11.01 5.36
C ALA A 325 1.90 -10.30 6.72
N THR A 326 2.99 -9.61 7.07
CA THR A 326 3.08 -8.83 8.32
C THR A 326 2.08 -7.68 8.35
N ALA A 327 1.87 -6.99 7.23
CA ALA A 327 0.85 -5.94 7.10
C ALA A 327 -0.58 -6.49 7.25
N LEU A 328 -0.88 -7.66 6.67
CA LEU A 328 -2.18 -8.32 6.84
C LEU A 328 -2.40 -8.71 8.31
N VAL A 329 -1.39 -9.27 8.99
CA VAL A 329 -1.45 -9.54 10.44
C VAL A 329 -1.76 -8.26 11.21
N MET A 330 -1.01 -7.18 10.96
CA MET A 330 -1.21 -5.88 11.61
C MET A 330 -2.65 -5.38 11.49
N LEU A 331 -3.25 -5.48 10.30
CA LEU A 331 -4.61 -5.01 10.04
C LEU A 331 -5.67 -5.93 10.66
N LEU A 332 -5.48 -7.24 10.60
CA LEU A 332 -6.46 -8.20 11.12
C LEU A 332 -6.55 -8.17 12.65
N ILE A 333 -5.42 -8.06 13.34
CA ILE A 333 -5.37 -8.11 14.82
C ILE A 333 -5.63 -6.76 15.48
N SER A 334 -5.55 -5.65 14.74
CA SER A 334 -5.85 -4.33 15.29
C SER A 334 -7.29 -4.28 15.83
N PRO A 335 -7.55 -3.63 16.98
CA PRO A 335 -8.92 -3.41 17.46
C PRO A 335 -9.79 -2.66 16.43
N VAL A 336 -9.15 -1.79 15.65
CA VAL A 336 -9.79 -0.98 14.61
C VAL A 336 -8.94 -0.98 13.35
N SER A 337 -9.52 -1.46 12.25
CA SER A 337 -8.98 -1.36 10.90
C SER A 337 -10.04 -0.83 9.95
N TRP A 338 -10.16 0.50 9.91
CA TRP A 338 -11.01 1.18 8.93
C TRP A 338 -10.64 0.80 7.50
N SER A 339 -11.59 0.90 6.58
CA SER A 339 -11.40 0.58 5.15
C SER A 339 -10.14 1.23 4.54
N HIS A 340 -9.86 2.48 4.88
CA HIS A 340 -8.69 3.22 4.41
C HIS A 340 -7.36 2.81 5.09
N HIS A 341 -7.37 2.00 6.18
CA HIS A 341 -6.15 1.40 6.72
C HIS A 341 -5.59 0.32 5.78
N TRP A 342 -6.43 -0.28 4.93
CA TRP A 342 -6.10 -1.38 4.04
C TRP A 342 -5.34 -0.98 2.76
N VAL A 343 -4.71 0.20 2.70
CA VAL A 343 -3.83 0.65 1.59
C VAL A 343 -2.76 -0.39 1.22
N TRP A 344 -2.38 -1.23 2.18
CA TRP A 344 -1.45 -2.35 2.06
C TRP A 344 -1.84 -3.41 1.04
N VAL A 345 -3.12 -3.55 0.70
CA VAL A 345 -3.58 -4.49 -0.33
C VAL A 345 -2.90 -4.23 -1.69
N ALA A 346 -2.44 -3.00 -1.92
CA ALA A 346 -1.65 -2.61 -3.07
C ALA A 346 -0.28 -3.31 -3.17
N LEU A 347 0.31 -3.81 -2.07
CA LEU A 347 1.49 -4.69 -2.12
C LEU A 347 1.11 -6.16 -2.26
N VAL A 348 -0.01 -6.55 -1.64
CA VAL A 348 -0.46 -7.95 -1.57
C VAL A 348 -0.81 -8.48 -2.96
N VAL A 349 -1.56 -7.73 -3.76
CA VAL A 349 -1.97 -8.16 -5.11
C VAL A 349 -0.76 -8.41 -6.02
N PRO A 350 0.22 -7.48 -6.12
CA PRO A 350 1.46 -7.76 -6.85
C PRO A 350 2.19 -9.01 -6.37
N VAL A 351 2.25 -9.29 -5.06
CA VAL A 351 2.89 -10.51 -4.53
C VAL A 351 2.22 -11.78 -5.06
N ILE A 352 0.89 -11.81 -5.12
CA ILE A 352 0.14 -12.96 -5.68
C ILE A 352 0.53 -13.14 -7.16
N ILE A 353 0.53 -12.05 -7.94
CA ILE A 353 0.88 -12.04 -9.36
C ILE A 353 2.33 -12.50 -9.55
N GLY A 354 3.28 -11.92 -8.83
CA GLY A 354 4.71 -12.22 -8.93
C GLY A 354 5.06 -13.64 -8.51
N ARG A 355 4.22 -14.28 -7.68
CA ARG A 355 4.39 -15.68 -7.27
C ARG A 355 3.84 -16.67 -8.29
N ALA A 356 2.74 -16.32 -8.96
CA ALA A 356 1.94 -17.26 -9.74
C ALA A 356 2.10 -17.08 -11.26
N VAL A 357 2.48 -15.90 -11.74
CA VAL A 357 2.80 -15.69 -13.16
C VAL A 357 4.22 -16.20 -13.41
N PRO A 358 4.41 -17.24 -14.25
CA PRO A 358 5.75 -17.80 -14.49
C PRO A 358 6.69 -16.76 -15.10
N ALA A 359 7.92 -16.64 -14.57
CA ALA A 359 9.00 -15.89 -15.21
C ALA A 359 9.28 -16.52 -16.59
N GLY A 360 9.30 -15.70 -17.65
CA GLY A 360 9.02 -16.15 -19.02
C GLY A 360 9.92 -17.23 -19.65
N SER A 361 9.47 -17.65 -20.85
CA SER A 361 10.00 -18.63 -21.81
C SER A 361 9.53 -20.09 -21.71
N GLU A 362 8.21 -20.32 -21.74
CA GLU A 362 7.76 -21.41 -22.63
C GLU A 362 7.80 -20.80 -24.05
N ALA A 363 8.76 -21.23 -24.86
CA ALA A 363 8.88 -20.80 -26.24
C ALA A 363 7.54 -21.04 -26.96
N GLY A 364 6.94 -19.99 -27.55
CA GLY A 364 5.69 -20.07 -28.30
C GLY A 364 4.42 -19.61 -27.56
N CYS A 365 4.49 -19.25 -26.28
CA CYS A 365 3.31 -18.83 -25.52
C CYS A 365 3.15 -17.29 -25.50
N SER A 366 2.03 -16.76 -26.00
CA SER A 366 1.73 -15.32 -25.96
C SER A 366 1.47 -14.85 -24.52
N ASP A 367 1.73 -13.57 -24.23
CA ASP A 367 1.45 -12.99 -22.91
C ASP A 367 -0.03 -13.12 -22.53
N ALA A 368 -0.94 -13.01 -23.50
CA ALA A 368 -2.37 -13.22 -23.30
C ALA A 368 -2.69 -14.62 -22.73
N PHE A 369 -2.05 -15.67 -23.25
CA PHE A 369 -2.26 -17.03 -22.77
C PHE A 369 -1.71 -17.23 -21.34
N ARG A 370 -0.56 -16.62 -21.03
CA ARG A 370 0.01 -16.65 -19.66
C ARG A 370 -0.94 -16.02 -18.65
N TRP A 371 -1.50 -14.86 -18.96
CA TRP A 371 -2.47 -14.18 -18.11
C TRP A 371 -3.78 -14.95 -18.01
N LEU A 372 -4.28 -15.55 -19.10
CA LEU A 372 -5.47 -16.41 -19.05
C LEU A 372 -5.26 -17.63 -18.15
N ARG A 373 -4.09 -18.29 -18.24
CA ARG A 373 -3.73 -19.41 -17.37
C ARG A 373 -3.63 -18.98 -15.90
N PHE A 374 -3.04 -17.80 -15.64
CA PHE A 374 -3.01 -17.23 -14.30
C PHE A 374 -4.43 -16.98 -13.78
N LEU A 375 -5.30 -16.30 -14.53
CA LEU A 375 -6.68 -16.01 -14.12
C LEU A 375 -7.51 -17.28 -13.86
N ARG A 376 -7.22 -18.38 -14.56
CA ARG A 376 -7.83 -19.71 -14.33
C ARG A 376 -7.22 -20.50 -13.18
N SER A 377 -6.08 -20.07 -12.64
CA SER A 377 -5.41 -20.71 -11.52
C SER A 377 -5.97 -20.23 -10.18
N TRP A 378 -5.86 -21.05 -9.13
CA TRP A 378 -6.24 -20.66 -7.77
C TRP A 378 -5.65 -19.31 -7.30
N PRO A 379 -4.35 -19.02 -7.52
CA PRO A 379 -3.80 -17.71 -7.22
C PRO A 379 -4.43 -16.55 -8.02
N GLY A 380 -4.79 -16.77 -9.29
CA GLY A 380 -5.47 -15.75 -10.09
C GLY A 380 -6.88 -15.47 -9.58
N VAL A 381 -7.62 -16.51 -9.21
CA VAL A 381 -8.93 -16.37 -8.55
C VAL A 381 -8.78 -15.58 -7.25
N LEU A 382 -7.79 -15.93 -6.41
CA LEU A 382 -7.51 -15.18 -5.17
C LEU A 382 -7.17 -13.71 -5.44
N ALA A 383 -6.36 -13.41 -6.47
CA ALA A 383 -6.04 -12.03 -6.84
C ALA A 383 -7.29 -11.26 -7.27
N VAL A 384 -8.15 -11.85 -8.11
CA VAL A 384 -9.39 -11.22 -8.57
C VAL A 384 -10.35 -11.00 -7.40
N LEU A 385 -10.54 -11.99 -6.53
CA LEU A 385 -11.38 -11.85 -5.34
C LEU A 385 -10.85 -10.78 -4.38
N THR A 386 -9.53 -10.71 -4.19
CA THR A 386 -8.90 -9.69 -3.35
C THR A 386 -9.11 -8.29 -3.95
N VAL A 387 -8.88 -8.12 -5.26
CA VAL A 387 -9.14 -6.85 -5.93
C VAL A 387 -10.61 -6.49 -5.82
N ALA A 388 -11.54 -7.41 -6.08
CA ALA A 388 -12.97 -7.16 -5.97
C ALA A 388 -13.38 -6.72 -4.55
N ALA A 389 -12.92 -7.44 -3.52
CA ALA A 389 -13.20 -7.15 -2.12
C ALA A 389 -12.70 -5.77 -1.64
N PHE A 390 -11.63 -5.26 -2.26
CA PHE A 390 -11.06 -3.95 -1.94
C PHE A 390 -11.29 -2.90 -3.03
N SER A 391 -12.07 -3.19 -4.07
CA SER A 391 -12.40 -2.22 -5.13
C SER A 391 -13.51 -1.26 -4.71
N LEU A 392 -14.33 -1.66 -3.73
CA LEU A 392 -15.43 -0.87 -3.19
C LEU A 392 -15.15 -0.52 -1.74
N GLN A 393 -15.62 0.65 -1.32
CA GLN A 393 -15.67 0.99 0.10
C GLN A 393 -16.83 0.22 0.77
N PRO A 394 -16.76 -0.08 2.07
CA PRO A 394 -17.84 -0.77 2.78
C PRO A 394 -19.24 -0.15 2.57
N PRO A 395 -19.42 1.20 2.57
CA PRO A 395 -20.72 1.79 2.27
C PRO A 395 -21.15 1.59 0.82
N GLU A 396 -20.21 1.63 -0.14
CA GLU A 396 -20.50 1.38 -1.57
C GLU A 396 -20.91 -0.08 -1.78
N ALA A 397 -20.18 -1.00 -1.16
CA ALA A 397 -20.45 -2.43 -1.18
C ALA A 397 -21.82 -2.75 -0.59
N ALA A 398 -22.15 -2.17 0.58
CA ALA A 398 -23.44 -2.36 1.24
C ALA A 398 -24.61 -1.82 0.40
N LYS A 399 -24.44 -0.66 -0.25
CA LYS A 399 -25.44 -0.09 -1.17
C LYS A 399 -25.71 -1.03 -2.35
N LEU A 400 -24.66 -1.56 -2.96
CA LEU A 400 -24.77 -2.48 -4.10
C LEU A 400 -25.38 -3.83 -3.73
N SER A 401 -25.22 -4.29 -2.50
CA SER A 401 -25.80 -5.55 -2.00
C SER A 401 -27.21 -5.40 -1.40
N GLY A 402 -27.84 -4.24 -1.52
CA GLY A 402 -29.25 -4.02 -1.15
C GLY A 402 -29.48 -3.25 0.16
N SER A 403 -28.49 -2.53 0.68
CA SER A 403 -28.66 -1.59 1.82
C SER A 403 -28.36 -0.15 1.37
N PRO A 404 -29.34 0.58 0.78
CA PRO A 404 -29.11 1.91 0.20
C PRO A 404 -28.70 2.98 1.24
N GLU A 405 -29.15 2.82 2.48
CA GLU A 405 -28.80 3.69 3.63
C GLU A 405 -28.10 2.88 4.73
N PRO A 406 -26.86 2.41 4.49
CA PRO A 406 -26.22 1.39 5.34
C PRO A 406 -25.88 1.89 6.75
N TYR A 407 -25.84 3.21 6.96
CA TYR A 407 -25.65 3.80 8.30
C TYR A 407 -26.93 3.81 9.13
N ALA A 408 -28.10 3.75 8.50
CA ALA A 408 -29.38 3.67 9.19
C ALA A 408 -29.76 2.21 9.49
N ALA A 409 -29.62 1.35 8.48
CA ALA A 409 -29.85 -0.08 8.61
C ALA A 409 -29.04 -0.84 7.55
N ILE A 410 -28.32 -1.88 7.98
CA ILE A 410 -27.56 -2.77 7.09
C ILE A 410 -28.08 -4.20 7.24
N SER A 411 -28.31 -4.88 6.11
CA SER A 411 -28.67 -6.30 6.14
C SER A 411 -27.45 -7.17 6.43
N ALA A 412 -27.66 -8.35 7.05
CA ALA A 412 -26.57 -9.29 7.32
C ALA A 412 -25.78 -9.69 6.06
N PHE A 413 -26.47 -9.82 4.92
CA PHE A 413 -25.81 -10.06 3.64
C PHE A 413 -24.93 -8.87 3.20
N SER A 414 -25.44 -7.64 3.33
CA SER A 414 -24.68 -6.45 2.96
C SER A 414 -23.48 -6.21 3.85
N GLU A 415 -23.61 -6.54 5.13
CA GLU A 415 -22.51 -6.52 6.09
C GLU A 415 -21.41 -7.53 5.70
N LEU A 416 -21.78 -8.77 5.37
CA LEU A 416 -20.83 -9.78 4.89
C LEU A 416 -20.08 -9.32 3.62
N VAL A 417 -20.78 -8.67 2.69
CA VAL A 417 -20.16 -8.12 1.46
C VAL A 417 -19.20 -6.97 1.80
N ALA A 418 -19.61 -6.07 2.71
CA ALA A 418 -18.78 -4.97 3.20
C ALA A 418 -17.50 -5.43 3.91
N GLU A 419 -17.53 -6.62 4.53
CA GLU A 419 -16.41 -7.24 5.23
C GLU A 419 -15.56 -8.18 4.37
N SER A 420 -15.92 -8.40 3.11
CA SER A 420 -15.23 -9.35 2.21
C SER A 420 -13.71 -9.18 2.17
N GLY A 421 -13.20 -7.96 2.38
CA GLY A 421 -11.77 -7.67 2.50
C GLY A 421 -11.08 -8.40 3.66
N MET A 422 -11.73 -8.52 4.82
CA MET A 422 -11.21 -9.27 5.98
C MET A 422 -11.08 -10.76 5.64
N PHE A 423 -12.14 -11.35 5.08
CA PHE A 423 -12.13 -12.77 4.70
C PHE A 423 -11.09 -13.06 3.62
N ALA A 424 -10.96 -12.18 2.62
CA ALA A 424 -9.90 -12.27 1.62
C ALA A 424 -8.51 -12.24 2.26
N ALA A 425 -8.27 -11.36 3.24
CA ALA A 425 -6.99 -11.27 3.95
C ALA A 425 -6.65 -12.54 4.75
N VAL A 426 -7.63 -13.14 5.43
CA VAL A 426 -7.45 -14.42 6.14
C VAL A 426 -7.11 -15.54 5.16
N LEU A 427 -7.87 -15.65 4.06
CA LEU A 427 -7.62 -16.65 3.00
C LEU A 427 -6.24 -16.47 2.38
N LEU A 428 -5.78 -15.24 2.18
CA LEU A 428 -4.45 -14.94 1.65
C LEU A 428 -3.34 -15.35 2.61
N LEU A 429 -3.48 -15.11 3.92
CA LEU A 429 -2.51 -15.60 4.90
C LEU A 429 -2.46 -17.13 4.93
N VAL A 430 -3.62 -17.80 4.89
CA VAL A 430 -3.67 -19.27 4.81
C VAL A 430 -2.96 -19.73 3.54
N TRP A 431 -3.26 -19.12 2.40
CA TRP A 431 -2.62 -19.45 1.13
C TRP A 431 -1.11 -19.23 1.15
N PHE A 432 -0.61 -18.11 1.67
CA PHE A 432 0.83 -17.86 1.83
C PHE A 432 1.49 -18.90 2.72
N ALA A 433 0.81 -19.33 3.80
CA ALA A 433 1.33 -20.31 4.73
C ALA A 433 1.32 -21.74 4.19
N VAL A 434 0.35 -22.15 3.39
CA VAL A 434 0.26 -23.55 2.92
C VAL A 434 0.89 -23.78 1.55
N SER A 435 0.86 -22.77 0.66
CA SER A 435 1.43 -22.93 -0.66
C SER A 435 2.95 -22.81 -0.63
N ARG A 436 3.66 -23.55 -1.48
CA ARG A 436 5.13 -23.45 -1.60
C ARG A 436 5.50 -22.10 -2.20
N SER A 437 6.38 -21.36 -1.53
CA SER A 437 6.89 -20.10 -2.03
C SER A 437 7.59 -20.28 -3.37
N GLY A 438 7.01 -19.71 -4.43
CA GLY A 438 7.65 -19.60 -5.74
C GLY A 438 8.90 -18.70 -5.75
N SER A 439 9.25 -18.07 -4.62
CA SER A 439 10.42 -17.19 -4.49
C SER A 439 11.77 -17.90 -4.70
N LEU A 440 11.81 -19.23 -4.73
CA LEU A 440 13.02 -20.00 -5.05
C LEU A 440 13.45 -19.91 -6.52
N ARG A 441 12.65 -19.29 -7.40
CA ARG A 441 12.97 -19.11 -8.83
C ARG A 441 13.35 -17.66 -9.16
N SER A 442 14.35 -17.09 -8.50
CA SER A 442 14.99 -15.87 -9.02
C SER A 442 16.16 -16.28 -9.92
N ASN A 443 16.10 -15.98 -11.22
CA ASN A 443 17.25 -16.10 -12.11
C ASN A 443 18.03 -14.77 -12.06
N PRO A 444 19.19 -14.69 -11.38
CA PRO A 444 19.91 -13.44 -11.15
C PRO A 444 20.50 -12.79 -12.41
N ARG A 445 20.43 -13.44 -13.58
CA ARG A 445 21.07 -12.99 -14.83
C ARG A 445 20.24 -12.03 -15.70
N ALA A 446 19.01 -11.68 -15.31
CA ALA A 446 18.04 -11.01 -16.20
C ALA A 446 17.71 -9.54 -15.84
N LEU A 447 18.62 -8.79 -15.20
CA LEU A 447 18.37 -7.38 -14.89
C LEU A 447 19.03 -6.45 -15.93
N PRO A 448 18.32 -5.97 -16.97
CA PRO A 448 18.70 -4.72 -17.60
C PRO A 448 18.33 -3.59 -16.63
N GLU A 449 19.33 -2.80 -16.23
CA GLU A 449 19.08 -1.54 -15.52
C GLU A 449 18.41 -0.53 -16.48
N PRO A 450 17.50 0.33 -16.00
CA PRO A 450 17.19 1.57 -16.69
C PRO A 450 18.47 2.42 -16.77
N ASP A 451 18.67 3.08 -17.90
CA ASP A 451 19.79 3.97 -18.15
C ASP A 451 20.00 4.97 -16.97
N PRO A 452 21.21 5.07 -16.40
CA PRO A 452 21.51 5.95 -15.28
C PRO A 452 21.35 7.45 -15.58
N THR A 453 21.11 7.85 -16.82
CA THR A 453 20.77 9.24 -17.19
C THR A 453 19.34 9.66 -16.83
N VAL A 454 18.54 8.76 -16.25
CA VAL A 454 17.09 8.95 -15.97
C VAL A 454 16.75 8.92 -14.47
N LEU A 455 17.75 8.96 -13.58
CA LEU A 455 17.54 8.97 -12.12
C LEU A 455 17.91 10.29 -11.48
#